data_AF-A0A7C3D9P9-F1
#
_entry.id   AF-A0A7C3D9P9-F1
#
_cell.length_a   1.000
_cell.length_b   1.000
_cell.length_c   1.000
_cell.angle_alpha   90.00
_cell.angle_beta   90.00
_cell.angle_gamma   90.00
#
_symmetry.space_group_name_H-M   'P 1'
#
loop_
_entity.id
_entity.type
_entity.pdbx_description
1 polymer ?
#
loop_
_entity_poly.entity_id
_entity_poly.type
_entity_poly.pdbx_seq_one_letter_code
_entity_poly.pdbx_strand_id
1 'polypeptide(L)'
;MSQVGSEANPLRVAIVGAGPAGFYAAERLFKEKGLTVQVDMFERLPVPFGLVRFGVAPDHPKIKSVTKVFDRIAKKPGFRFFGNVDIGEDISVEELKQYYHQIVFTIGAPTDRNLPVPGVELTGNYPATEFVAWYNGHPDYRDYEFDLSKERAAVVGIGNVAVDVARILVRDPDELAETDIADYALEALRQSNIKEVYVLGRRGPAQAAFTPPEAKELLELKGVDTLVLPEEAELDPLSQESMAAAGRGVVRNVEIIQQMAQNKPTGQPHKLTIRFLVSPVEIFGNEAGEVVGMKLVKNELYKTESGTLRPKATDQFEEMPIDLVFRSVGYRGVPVPGVPFNDRWGVIMNQEGRVIEVESGEQVIGEYTAGWIKRGPSGVIGTNKPDAVETVVHMLEDVQADKVLHPAHPEADAAEAFIAEKQPRFVTYDDWLKIDEIEVAKGREQGRPRVKFTDVEEMLAVVGK
;
A
#
# COMPACT_ATOMS: atom_id res chain seq x y z
N MET A 1 -37.13 16.67 12.89
CA MET A 1 -36.42 16.43 11.62
C MET A 1 -36.87 15.08 11.07
N SER A 2 -36.89 14.90 9.75
CA SER A 2 -37.15 13.60 9.13
C SER A 2 -36.11 12.57 9.59
N GLN A 3 -36.51 11.31 9.69
CA GLN A 3 -35.64 10.21 10.09
C GLN A 3 -34.42 10.12 9.17
N VAL A 4 -33.22 10.00 9.74
CA VAL A 4 -31.97 9.79 8.99
C VAL A 4 -32.09 8.52 8.16
N GLY A 5 -31.70 8.60 6.89
CA GLY A 5 -31.84 7.52 5.92
C GLY A 5 -33.21 7.45 5.23
N SER A 6 -34.09 8.43 5.41
CA SER A 6 -35.30 8.57 4.58
C SER A 6 -34.99 9.30 3.26
N GLU A 7 -35.90 9.26 2.28
CA GLU A 7 -35.74 10.04 1.04
C GLU A 7 -35.62 11.56 1.30
N ALA A 8 -36.33 12.06 2.32
CA ALA A 8 -36.33 13.47 2.72
C ALA A 8 -35.15 13.86 3.63
N ASN A 9 -34.42 12.89 4.19
CA ASN A 9 -33.18 13.10 4.93
C ASN A 9 -32.27 11.89 4.74
N PRO A 10 -31.61 11.78 3.57
CA PRO A 10 -30.71 10.66 3.27
C PRO A 10 -29.57 10.57 4.30
N LEU A 11 -29.12 9.35 4.57
CA LEU A 11 -27.90 9.14 5.35
C LEU A 11 -26.71 9.62 4.51
N ARG A 12 -26.11 10.73 4.94
CA ARG A 12 -24.94 11.36 4.31
C ARG A 12 -23.66 10.78 4.91
N VAL A 13 -22.85 10.13 4.09
CA VAL A 13 -21.59 9.50 4.50
C VAL A 13 -20.42 10.09 3.72
N ALA A 14 -19.42 10.61 4.42
CA ALA A 14 -18.12 10.96 3.84
C ALA A 14 -17.18 9.75 3.95
N ILE A 15 -16.55 9.36 2.84
CA ILE A 15 -15.49 8.35 2.80
C ILE A 15 -14.19 9.06 2.45
N VAL A 16 -13.21 9.03 3.34
CA VAL A 16 -11.91 9.69 3.13
C VAL A 16 -10.90 8.65 2.62
N GLY A 17 -10.43 8.84 1.39
CA GLY A 17 -9.56 7.93 0.65
C GLY A 17 -10.31 7.07 -0.37
N ALA A 18 -9.84 7.04 -1.62
CA ALA A 18 -10.47 6.30 -2.72
C ALA A 18 -9.77 4.97 -3.04
N GLY A 19 -9.20 4.33 -2.02
CA GLY A 19 -8.64 2.98 -2.13
C GLY A 19 -9.69 1.85 -2.05
N PRO A 20 -9.26 0.57 -2.09
CA PRO A 20 -10.18 -0.57 -2.00
C PRO A 20 -11.13 -0.55 -0.80
N ALA A 21 -10.64 -0.16 0.38
CA ALA A 21 -11.44 -0.13 1.60
C ALA A 21 -12.62 0.86 1.48
N GLY A 22 -12.37 2.06 0.95
CA GLY A 22 -13.41 3.06 0.71
C GLY A 22 -14.47 2.57 -0.28
N PHE A 23 -14.05 1.98 -1.41
CA PHE A 23 -15.00 1.41 -2.37
C PHE A 23 -15.79 0.22 -1.81
N TYR A 24 -15.18 -0.66 -1.02
CA TYR A 24 -15.90 -1.77 -0.39
C TYR A 24 -16.87 -1.29 0.70
N ALA A 25 -16.54 -0.23 1.44
CA ALA A 25 -17.46 0.41 2.38
C ALA A 25 -18.67 1.00 1.64
N ALA A 26 -18.43 1.78 0.57
CA ALA A 26 -19.50 2.30 -0.29
C ALA A 26 -20.39 1.17 -0.86
N GLU A 27 -19.79 0.07 -1.34
CA GLU A 27 -20.54 -1.08 -1.85
C GLU A 27 -21.49 -1.66 -0.80
N ARG A 28 -21.03 -1.79 0.45
CA ARG A 28 -21.84 -2.34 1.55
C ARG A 28 -22.95 -1.37 1.96
N LEU A 29 -22.68 -0.07 2.00
CA LEU A 29 -23.68 0.97 2.28
C LEU A 29 -24.83 0.93 1.26
N PHE A 30 -24.51 0.91 -0.04
CA PHE A 30 -25.53 0.84 -1.10
C PHE A 30 -26.31 -0.49 -1.18
N LYS A 31 -25.87 -1.52 -0.45
CA LYS A 31 -26.61 -2.79 -0.33
C LYS A 31 -27.61 -2.77 0.82
N GLU A 32 -27.55 -1.78 1.71
CA GLU A 32 -28.50 -1.67 2.81
C GLU A 32 -29.88 -1.32 2.28
N LYS A 33 -30.87 -2.16 2.60
CA LYS A 33 -32.24 -1.97 2.15
C LYS A 33 -33.01 -1.21 3.22
N GLY A 34 -33.77 -0.20 2.82
CA GLY A 34 -34.59 0.58 3.75
C GLY A 34 -33.93 1.88 4.23
N LEU A 35 -32.69 2.16 3.81
CA LEU A 35 -32.07 3.47 3.95
C LEU A 35 -31.79 4.06 2.57
N THR A 36 -32.09 5.34 2.43
CA THR A 36 -31.57 6.18 1.34
C THR A 36 -30.20 6.68 1.79
N VAL A 37 -29.15 6.24 1.10
CA VAL A 37 -27.76 6.58 1.44
C VAL A 37 -27.15 7.39 0.31
N GLN A 38 -26.44 8.46 0.67
CA GLN A 38 -25.59 9.22 -0.23
C GLN A 38 -24.17 9.25 0.31
N VAL A 39 -23.23 8.90 -0.56
CA VAL A 39 -21.81 8.75 -0.27
C VAL A 39 -21.03 9.76 -1.08
N ASP A 40 -20.23 10.56 -0.40
CA ASP A 40 -19.21 11.40 -1.01
C ASP A 40 -17.83 10.81 -0.67
N MET A 41 -17.07 10.45 -1.69
CA MET A 41 -15.73 9.88 -1.54
C MET A 41 -14.69 10.95 -1.86
N PHE A 42 -13.85 11.26 -0.89
CA PHE A 42 -12.77 12.24 -0.97
C PHE A 42 -11.45 11.55 -1.28
N GLU A 43 -10.64 12.15 -2.13
CA GLU A 43 -9.29 11.69 -2.45
C GLU A 43 -8.37 12.88 -2.66
N ARG A 44 -7.20 12.85 -2.04
CA ARG A 44 -6.21 13.92 -2.16
C ARG A 44 -5.69 14.03 -3.58
N LEU A 45 -5.57 12.92 -4.30
CA LEU A 45 -5.15 12.93 -5.70
C LEU A 45 -6.33 13.17 -6.66
N PRO A 46 -6.10 13.72 -7.86
CA PRO A 46 -7.11 13.81 -8.91
C PRO A 46 -7.72 12.47 -9.34
N VAL A 47 -7.02 11.37 -9.05
CA VAL A 47 -7.31 10.02 -9.56
C VAL A 47 -7.57 9.03 -8.41
N PRO A 48 -8.57 8.14 -8.53
CA PRO A 48 -8.94 7.21 -7.47
C PRO A 48 -8.07 5.93 -7.47
N PHE A 49 -8.49 4.97 -6.65
CA PHE A 49 -8.03 3.58 -6.54
C PHE A 49 -6.80 3.34 -5.66
N GLY A 50 -6.15 4.41 -5.18
CA GLY A 50 -5.03 4.34 -4.24
C GLY A 50 -3.97 3.34 -4.68
N LEU A 51 -3.58 2.43 -3.78
CA LEU A 51 -2.55 1.42 -4.06
C LEU A 51 -2.90 0.41 -5.16
N VAL A 52 -4.15 0.31 -5.63
CA VAL A 52 -4.42 -0.50 -6.85
C VAL A 52 -3.78 0.15 -8.07
N ARG A 53 -3.72 1.49 -8.11
CA ARG A 53 -3.08 2.27 -9.17
C ARG A 53 -1.59 2.52 -8.88
N PHE A 54 -1.27 2.87 -7.64
CA PHE A 54 0.06 3.36 -7.24
C PHE A 54 0.93 2.37 -6.47
N GLY A 55 0.39 1.21 -6.09
CA GLY A 55 1.11 0.18 -5.32
C GLY A 55 1.31 -1.13 -6.08
N VAL A 56 0.23 -1.70 -6.61
CA VAL A 56 0.27 -2.94 -7.40
C VAL A 56 1.24 -2.77 -8.56
N ALA A 57 2.24 -3.66 -8.62
CA ALA A 57 3.30 -3.61 -9.61
C ALA A 57 2.75 -3.57 -11.05
N PRO A 58 3.43 -2.89 -11.97
CA PRO A 58 2.93 -2.71 -13.33
C PRO A 58 2.87 -4.02 -14.12
N ASP A 59 3.68 -5.01 -13.76
CA ASP A 59 3.67 -6.36 -14.30
C ASP A 59 2.61 -7.29 -13.65
N HIS A 60 1.74 -6.75 -12.78
CA HIS A 60 0.57 -7.44 -12.21
C HIS A 60 -0.78 -6.86 -12.67
N PRO A 61 -1.03 -6.68 -13.99
CA PRO A 61 -2.23 -6.02 -14.49
C PRO A 61 -3.53 -6.76 -14.13
N LYS A 62 -3.47 -8.09 -13.92
CA LYS A 62 -4.63 -8.89 -13.50
C LYS A 62 -5.17 -8.45 -12.14
N ILE A 63 -4.30 -8.04 -11.21
CA ILE A 63 -4.70 -7.59 -9.88
C ILE A 63 -5.44 -6.24 -9.99
N LYS A 64 -5.00 -5.37 -10.90
CA LYS A 64 -5.62 -4.06 -11.16
C LYS A 64 -7.04 -4.15 -11.73
N SER A 65 -7.46 -5.31 -12.22
CA SER A 65 -8.82 -5.51 -12.79
C SER A 65 -9.96 -5.32 -11.78
N VAL A 66 -9.67 -5.31 -10.48
CA VAL A 66 -10.63 -4.99 -9.41
C VAL A 66 -11.24 -3.60 -9.57
N THR A 67 -10.55 -2.66 -10.23
CA THR A 67 -11.07 -1.31 -10.55
C THR A 67 -12.40 -1.33 -11.28
N LYS A 68 -12.67 -2.35 -12.12
CA LYS A 68 -13.99 -2.55 -12.76
C LYS A 68 -15.13 -2.75 -11.77
N VAL A 69 -14.85 -3.26 -10.57
CA VAL A 69 -15.83 -3.34 -9.48
C VAL A 69 -16.07 -1.96 -8.91
N PHE A 70 -15.00 -1.19 -8.69
CA PHE A 70 -15.04 0.18 -8.17
C PHE A 70 -15.80 1.11 -9.12
N ASP A 71 -15.59 1.01 -10.43
CA ASP A 71 -16.34 1.79 -11.43
C ASP A 71 -17.85 1.52 -11.38
N ARG A 72 -18.25 0.27 -11.13
CA ARG A 72 -19.67 -0.09 -10.98
C ARG A 72 -20.27 0.46 -9.68
N ILE A 73 -19.45 0.64 -8.65
CA ILE A 73 -19.86 1.27 -7.38
C ILE A 73 -19.98 2.79 -7.58
N ALA A 74 -19.02 3.41 -8.28
CA ALA A 74 -19.03 4.84 -8.54
C ALA A 74 -20.22 5.30 -9.41
N LYS A 75 -20.79 4.40 -10.24
CA LYS A 75 -21.98 4.66 -11.06
C LYS A 75 -23.31 4.58 -10.31
N LYS A 76 -23.31 4.40 -8.98
CA LYS A 76 -24.56 4.36 -8.19
C LYS A 76 -25.14 5.77 -8.04
N PRO A 77 -26.47 5.99 -8.16
CA PRO A 77 -27.08 7.32 -8.09
C PRO A 77 -26.83 8.13 -6.81
N GLY A 78 -26.38 7.48 -5.73
CA GLY A 78 -26.02 8.13 -4.47
C GLY A 78 -24.52 8.31 -4.26
N PHE A 79 -23.67 8.10 -5.27
CA PHE A 79 -22.22 8.23 -5.16
C PHE A 79 -21.72 9.51 -5.81
N ARG A 80 -20.86 10.25 -5.12
CA ARG A 80 -20.06 11.33 -5.70
C ARG A 80 -18.59 11.15 -5.32
N PHE A 81 -17.71 11.64 -6.19
CA PHE A 81 -16.26 11.62 -5.98
C PHE A 81 -15.75 13.06 -5.99
N PHE A 82 -14.90 13.37 -5.04
CA PHE A 82 -14.19 14.64 -4.89
C PHE A 82 -12.70 14.32 -4.79
N GLY A 83 -12.07 14.13 -5.95
CA GLY A 83 -10.61 14.01 -6.08
C GLY A 83 -9.94 15.37 -6.01
N ASN A 84 -8.62 15.39 -5.84
CA ASN A 84 -7.86 16.62 -5.61
C ASN A 84 -8.39 17.42 -4.39
N VAL A 85 -8.86 16.73 -3.36
CA VAL A 85 -9.36 17.32 -2.10
C VAL A 85 -8.72 16.60 -0.93
N ASP A 86 -7.86 17.30 -0.18
CA ASP A 86 -7.19 16.74 0.98
C ASP A 86 -7.95 17.00 2.29
N ILE A 87 -8.37 15.93 2.96
CA ILE A 87 -9.02 16.04 4.27
C ILE A 87 -7.96 16.08 5.35
N GLY A 88 -7.87 17.23 6.03
CA GLY A 88 -6.82 17.57 6.98
C GLY A 88 -6.00 18.79 6.55
N GLU A 89 -5.95 19.09 5.25
CA GLU A 89 -5.29 20.27 4.70
C GLU A 89 -6.29 21.26 4.06
N ASP A 90 -7.00 20.85 3.01
CA ASP A 90 -7.99 21.71 2.34
C ASP A 90 -9.27 21.89 3.18
N ILE A 91 -9.72 20.79 3.78
CA ILE A 91 -10.95 20.73 4.58
C ILE A 91 -10.65 19.97 5.87
N SER A 92 -10.98 20.57 7.02
CA SER A 92 -10.82 19.92 8.31
C SER A 92 -11.93 18.89 8.59
N VAL A 93 -11.65 17.92 9.47
CA VAL A 93 -12.66 16.96 9.92
C VAL A 93 -13.83 17.65 10.61
N GLU A 94 -13.58 18.73 11.35
CA GLU A 94 -14.64 19.50 12.02
C GLU A 94 -15.58 20.19 11.03
N GLU A 95 -15.05 20.69 9.92
CA GLU A 95 -15.89 21.23 8.84
C GLU A 95 -16.72 20.13 8.17
N LEU A 96 -16.15 18.94 7.93
CA LEU A 96 -16.93 17.80 7.39
C LEU A 96 -18.12 17.42 8.30
N LYS A 97 -17.97 17.49 9.63
CA LYS A 97 -19.05 17.16 10.58
C LYS A 97 -20.30 18.04 10.40
N GLN A 98 -20.16 19.21 9.77
CA GLN A 98 -21.30 20.09 9.49
C GLN A 98 -22.20 19.58 8.35
N TYR A 99 -21.74 18.62 7.54
CA TYR A 99 -22.42 18.16 6.33
C TYR A 99 -22.74 16.66 6.30
N TYR A 100 -22.04 15.86 7.10
CA TYR A 100 -22.15 14.40 7.08
C TYR A 100 -22.64 13.84 8.42
N HIS A 101 -23.48 12.82 8.35
CA HIS A 101 -23.93 12.07 9.52
C HIS A 101 -22.84 11.10 10.01
N GLN A 102 -22.02 10.60 9.08
CA GLN A 102 -20.91 9.68 9.37
C GLN A 102 -19.71 9.98 8.46
N ILE A 103 -18.51 9.81 9.00
CA ILE A 103 -17.23 9.95 8.31
C ILE A 103 -16.47 8.64 8.49
N VAL A 104 -15.99 8.02 7.40
CA VAL A 104 -15.16 6.82 7.46
C VAL A 104 -13.80 7.06 6.81
N PHE A 105 -12.74 6.92 7.61
CA PHE A 105 -11.36 7.06 7.18
C PHE A 105 -10.85 5.76 6.58
N THR A 106 -10.45 5.81 5.31
CA THR A 106 -9.91 4.69 4.53
C THR A 106 -8.61 5.03 3.81
N ILE A 107 -7.86 5.97 4.38
CA ILE A 107 -6.62 6.59 3.87
C ILE A 107 -5.40 5.65 3.77
N GLY A 108 -5.57 4.36 4.11
CA GLY A 108 -4.51 3.37 3.98
C GLY A 108 -3.31 3.61 4.90
N ALA A 109 -2.11 3.36 4.40
CA ALA A 109 -0.86 3.58 5.12
C ALA A 109 0.16 4.10 4.12
N PRO A 110 0.30 5.43 3.93
CA PRO A 110 1.04 5.98 2.80
C PRO A 110 2.56 6.06 3.01
N THR A 111 3.06 5.84 4.23
CA THR A 111 4.50 5.95 4.54
C THR A 111 5.08 4.62 4.97
N ASP A 112 6.38 4.56 5.23
CA ASP A 112 7.10 3.37 5.69
C ASP A 112 7.50 3.42 7.16
N ARG A 113 7.68 2.25 7.75
CA ARG A 113 8.38 2.11 9.03
C ARG A 113 9.88 2.34 8.84
N ASN A 114 10.47 3.06 9.79
CA ASN A 114 11.91 3.26 9.80
C ASN A 114 12.66 1.96 10.19
N LEU A 115 13.89 1.82 9.71
CA LEU A 115 14.84 0.79 10.12
C LEU A 115 15.86 1.46 11.07
N PRO A 116 15.76 1.26 12.40
CA PRO A 116 16.57 2.02 13.36
C PRO A 116 17.97 1.43 13.50
N VAL A 117 18.80 1.59 12.47
CA VAL A 117 20.21 1.18 12.44
C VAL A 117 21.10 2.39 12.09
N PRO A 118 22.37 2.42 12.52
CA PRO A 118 23.31 3.45 12.09
C PRO A 118 23.47 3.47 10.56
N GLY A 119 23.61 4.66 9.97
CA GLY A 119 23.77 4.87 8.52
C GLY A 119 22.45 4.85 7.73
N VAL A 120 21.30 4.88 8.39
CA VAL A 120 19.98 4.89 7.74
C VAL A 120 19.71 6.21 6.98
N GLU A 121 20.43 7.27 7.31
CA GLU A 121 20.36 8.58 6.67
C GLU A 121 21.23 8.71 5.41
N LEU A 122 22.04 7.69 5.08
CA LEU A 122 22.94 7.72 3.93
C LEU A 122 22.17 7.77 2.59
N THR A 123 22.75 8.48 1.63
CA THR A 123 22.25 8.51 0.25
C THR A 123 22.39 7.11 -0.36
N GLY A 124 21.34 6.62 -1.02
CA GLY A 124 21.26 5.23 -1.47
C GLY A 124 20.41 4.33 -0.56
N ASN A 125 19.96 4.79 0.61
CA ASN A 125 19.02 4.07 1.46
C ASN A 125 17.60 4.66 1.42
N TYR A 126 16.71 3.99 0.70
CA TYR A 126 15.36 4.46 0.42
C TYR A 126 14.30 3.57 1.08
N PRO A 127 13.13 4.12 1.46
CA PRO A 127 11.95 3.31 1.71
C PRO A 127 11.48 2.62 0.42
N ALA A 128 11.08 1.36 0.51
CA ALA A 128 10.64 0.60 -0.65
C ALA A 128 9.37 1.20 -1.27
N THR A 129 8.50 1.83 -0.47
CA THR A 129 7.22 2.36 -0.93
C THR A 129 7.39 3.58 -1.83
N GLU A 130 8.43 4.38 -1.61
CA GLU A 130 8.77 5.51 -2.47
C GLU A 130 9.22 5.02 -3.85
N PHE A 131 10.04 3.97 -3.91
CA PHE A 131 10.43 3.33 -5.18
C PHE A 131 9.22 2.73 -5.90
N VAL A 132 8.31 2.08 -5.16
CA VAL A 132 7.06 1.56 -5.71
C VAL A 132 6.17 2.66 -6.28
N ALA A 133 6.01 3.74 -5.54
CA ALA A 133 5.20 4.88 -5.95
C ALA A 133 5.82 5.58 -7.17
N TRP A 134 7.15 5.75 -7.18
CA TRP A 134 7.92 6.29 -8.30
C TRP A 134 7.70 5.49 -9.57
N TYR A 135 7.94 4.17 -9.59
CA TYR A 135 7.75 3.40 -10.83
C TYR A 135 6.27 3.29 -11.23
N ASN A 136 5.33 3.47 -10.29
CA ASN A 136 3.90 3.47 -10.59
C ASN A 136 3.34 4.84 -10.98
N GLY A 137 4.16 5.89 -11.08
CA GLY A 137 3.70 7.21 -11.53
C GLY A 137 2.90 7.99 -10.48
N HIS A 138 3.17 7.77 -9.19
CA HIS A 138 2.57 8.56 -8.13
C HIS A 138 3.13 10.00 -8.16
N PRO A 139 2.27 11.05 -8.19
CA PRO A 139 2.75 12.41 -8.38
C PRO A 139 3.77 12.91 -7.35
N ASP A 140 3.56 12.62 -6.07
CA ASP A 140 4.51 13.03 -5.02
C ASP A 140 5.93 12.45 -5.17
N TYR A 141 6.10 11.38 -5.96
CA TYR A 141 7.37 10.67 -6.11
C TYR A 141 7.92 10.76 -7.53
N ARG A 142 7.28 11.54 -8.43
CA ARG A 142 7.67 11.58 -9.86
C ARG A 142 9.09 12.10 -10.09
N ASP A 143 9.54 13.02 -9.23
CA ASP A 143 10.83 13.71 -9.32
C ASP A 143 11.90 13.06 -8.44
N TYR A 144 11.60 11.90 -7.84
CA TYR A 144 12.60 11.14 -7.08
C TYR A 144 13.62 10.53 -8.03
N GLU A 145 14.89 10.66 -7.66
CA GLU A 145 16.00 10.04 -8.37
C GLU A 145 16.55 8.87 -7.57
N PHE A 146 16.62 7.72 -8.21
CA PHE A 146 17.31 6.54 -7.69
C PHE A 146 18.54 6.32 -8.55
N ASP A 147 19.73 6.35 -7.95
CA ASP A 147 20.98 6.10 -8.68
C ASP A 147 21.08 4.61 -9.02
N LEU A 148 20.45 4.20 -10.13
CA LEU A 148 20.50 2.82 -10.63
C LEU A 148 21.79 2.52 -11.40
N SER A 149 22.77 3.44 -11.43
CA SER A 149 24.10 3.17 -12.01
C SER A 149 24.97 2.26 -11.12
N LYS A 150 24.51 2.02 -9.89
CA LYS A 150 25.10 1.07 -8.94
C LYS A 150 24.88 -0.39 -9.36
N GLU A 151 25.59 -1.33 -8.73
CA GLU A 151 25.54 -2.75 -9.12
C GLU A 151 24.80 -3.65 -8.12
N ARG A 152 24.82 -3.33 -6.82
CA ARG A 152 24.28 -4.20 -5.76
C ARG A 152 23.21 -3.50 -4.92
N ALA A 153 22.00 -4.07 -4.91
CA ALA A 153 20.90 -3.59 -4.08
C ALA A 153 20.51 -4.59 -2.97
N ALA A 154 20.19 -4.10 -1.78
CA ALA A 154 19.59 -4.87 -0.70
C ALA A 154 18.15 -4.42 -0.47
N VAL A 155 17.19 -5.34 -0.49
CA VAL A 155 15.79 -5.12 -0.12
C VAL A 155 15.56 -5.73 1.26
N VAL A 156 15.33 -4.91 2.28
CA VAL A 156 15.15 -5.35 3.66
C VAL A 156 13.68 -5.68 3.91
N GLY A 157 13.34 -6.96 3.96
CA GLY A 157 11.98 -7.46 4.14
C GLY A 157 11.69 -8.66 3.26
N ILE A 158 10.74 -9.52 3.67
CA ILE A 158 10.29 -10.68 2.90
C ILE A 158 8.75 -10.66 2.81
N GLY A 159 8.23 -9.59 2.20
CA GLY A 159 6.81 -9.45 1.85
C GLY A 159 6.64 -9.26 0.35
N ASN A 160 5.39 -9.22 -0.14
CA ASN A 160 5.13 -9.03 -1.57
C ASN A 160 5.78 -7.75 -2.12
N VAL A 161 5.77 -6.65 -1.36
CA VAL A 161 6.42 -5.40 -1.78
C VAL A 161 7.94 -5.57 -1.96
N ALA A 162 8.60 -6.33 -1.08
CA ALA A 162 10.02 -6.62 -1.23
C ALA A 162 10.30 -7.43 -2.51
N VAL A 163 9.41 -8.39 -2.81
CA VAL A 163 9.46 -9.20 -4.03
C VAL A 163 9.21 -8.33 -5.27
N ASP A 164 8.26 -7.39 -5.21
CA ASP A 164 7.97 -6.46 -6.30
C ASP A 164 9.16 -5.54 -6.59
N VAL A 165 9.76 -4.93 -5.56
CA VAL A 165 10.96 -4.10 -5.72
C VAL A 165 12.11 -4.92 -6.31
N ALA A 166 12.38 -6.10 -5.76
CA ALA A 166 13.45 -6.96 -6.27
C ALA A 166 13.21 -7.38 -7.73
N ARG A 167 11.96 -7.69 -8.08
CA ARG A 167 11.57 -8.06 -9.44
C ARG A 167 11.72 -6.91 -10.42
N ILE A 168 11.24 -5.71 -10.09
CA ILE A 168 11.37 -4.53 -10.97
C ILE A 168 12.83 -4.17 -11.22
N LEU A 169 13.71 -4.30 -10.23
CA LEU A 169 15.14 -3.99 -10.37
C LEU A 169 15.89 -4.91 -11.35
N VAL A 170 15.45 -6.15 -11.53
CA VAL A 170 16.16 -7.16 -12.36
C VAL A 170 15.38 -7.61 -13.59
N ARG A 171 14.15 -7.12 -13.77
CA ARG A 171 13.31 -7.51 -14.91
C ARG A 171 13.78 -6.79 -16.17
N ASP A 172 13.69 -7.50 -17.29
CA ASP A 172 14.00 -6.95 -18.60
C ASP A 172 13.15 -5.69 -18.87
N PRO A 173 13.78 -4.52 -19.12
CA PRO A 173 13.07 -3.29 -19.45
C PRO A 173 12.14 -3.41 -20.66
N ASP A 174 12.41 -4.30 -21.61
CA ASP A 174 11.51 -4.50 -22.75
C ASP A 174 10.23 -5.23 -22.35
N GLU A 175 10.26 -6.13 -21.36
CA GLU A 175 9.03 -6.70 -20.78
C GLU A 175 8.26 -5.64 -19.99
N LEU A 176 8.96 -4.74 -19.29
CA LEU A 176 8.33 -3.63 -18.56
C LEU A 176 7.73 -2.58 -19.50
N ALA A 177 8.28 -2.41 -20.70
CA ALA A 177 7.76 -1.48 -21.70
C ALA A 177 6.35 -1.83 -22.19
N GLU A 178 5.90 -3.08 -22.00
CA GLU A 178 4.53 -3.51 -22.31
C GLU A 178 3.53 -3.26 -21.16
N THR A 179 3.99 -2.68 -20.05
CA THR A 179 3.19 -2.46 -18.82
C THR A 179 2.74 -1.00 -18.65
N ASP A 180 2.08 -0.69 -17.52
CA ASP A 180 1.69 0.68 -17.13
C ASP A 180 2.70 1.37 -16.19
N ILE A 181 3.97 0.93 -16.20
CA ILE A 181 5.08 1.59 -15.50
C ILE A 181 5.23 3.05 -15.95
N ALA A 182 5.72 3.95 -15.09
CA ALA A 182 5.99 5.34 -15.48
C ALA A 182 7.16 5.44 -16.47
N ASP A 183 7.06 6.35 -17.45
CA ASP A 183 8.04 6.45 -18.54
C ASP A 183 9.44 6.83 -18.04
N TYR A 184 9.52 7.78 -17.09
CA TYR A 184 10.81 8.16 -16.48
C TYR A 184 11.45 6.98 -15.73
N ALA A 185 10.64 6.12 -15.11
CA ALA A 185 11.13 4.98 -14.36
C ALA A 185 11.61 3.88 -15.31
N LEU A 186 10.90 3.66 -16.41
CA LEU A 186 11.32 2.76 -17.46
C LEU A 186 12.65 3.20 -18.09
N GLU A 187 12.82 4.49 -18.38
CA GLU A 187 14.08 5.01 -18.91
C GLU A 187 15.23 4.84 -17.92
N ALA A 188 15.03 5.16 -16.65
CA ALA A 188 16.03 4.91 -15.61
C ALA A 188 16.40 3.42 -15.49
N LEU A 189 15.42 2.51 -15.59
CA LEU A 189 15.65 1.07 -15.58
C LEU A 189 16.39 0.57 -16.83
N ARG A 190 16.19 1.19 -18.00
CA ARG A 190 16.97 0.90 -19.22
C ARG A 190 18.46 1.23 -19.06
N GLN A 191 18.79 2.22 -18.24
CA GLN A 191 20.17 2.63 -17.92
C GLN A 191 20.73 1.96 -16.66
N SER A 192 19.97 1.06 -16.02
CA SER A 192 20.36 0.41 -14.77
C SER A 192 21.57 -0.51 -14.95
N ASN A 193 22.52 -0.40 -14.03
CA ASN A 193 23.66 -1.31 -13.90
C ASN A 193 23.47 -2.37 -12.80
N ILE A 194 22.31 -2.41 -12.15
CA ILE A 194 22.05 -3.39 -11.08
C ILE A 194 22.24 -4.80 -11.62
N LYS A 195 23.08 -5.59 -10.95
CA LYS A 195 23.38 -7.00 -11.27
C LYS A 195 22.99 -7.94 -10.15
N GLU A 196 23.13 -7.50 -8.90
CA GLU A 196 22.87 -8.34 -7.73
C GLU A 196 21.82 -7.69 -6.83
N VAL A 197 20.77 -8.44 -6.52
CA VAL A 197 19.73 -8.03 -5.58
C VAL A 197 19.65 -9.03 -4.44
N TYR A 198 19.73 -8.53 -3.20
CA TYR A 198 19.59 -9.34 -1.99
C TYR A 198 18.27 -9.03 -1.31
N VAL A 199 17.44 -10.03 -1.06
CA VAL A 199 16.20 -9.86 -0.29
C VAL A 199 16.42 -10.42 1.11
N LEU A 200 16.40 -9.57 2.13
CA LEU A 200 16.87 -9.88 3.48
C LEU A 200 15.73 -10.11 4.46
N GLY A 201 15.66 -11.30 5.05
CA GLY A 201 14.67 -11.67 6.04
C GLY A 201 15.24 -11.96 7.41
N ARG A 202 14.76 -11.23 8.42
CA ARG A 202 15.14 -11.46 9.82
C ARG A 202 14.67 -12.80 10.41
N ARG A 203 13.70 -13.47 9.79
CA ARG A 203 13.16 -14.77 10.23
C ARG A 203 13.41 -15.85 9.17
N GLY A 204 13.02 -17.09 9.45
CA GLY A 204 13.20 -18.23 8.56
C GLY A 204 12.15 -18.33 7.45
N PRO A 205 12.31 -19.31 6.54
CA PRO A 205 11.45 -19.54 5.39
C PRO A 205 9.95 -19.66 5.72
N ALA A 206 9.60 -20.35 6.82
CA ALA A 206 8.22 -20.53 7.24
C ALA A 206 7.53 -19.22 7.69
N GLN A 207 8.27 -18.15 7.94
CA GLN A 207 7.74 -16.84 8.32
C GLN A 207 7.82 -15.79 7.20
N ALA A 208 8.20 -16.20 5.98
CA ALA A 208 8.10 -15.37 4.79
C ALA A 208 6.66 -14.89 4.59
N ALA A 209 6.48 -13.59 4.39
CA ALA A 209 5.17 -12.95 4.26
C ALA A 209 4.76 -12.74 2.79
N PHE A 210 5.64 -13.00 1.83
CA PHE A 210 5.23 -13.06 0.43
C PHE A 210 4.27 -14.23 0.20
N THR A 211 3.43 -14.15 -0.82
CA THR A 211 2.50 -15.24 -1.17
C THR A 211 3.08 -16.19 -2.23
N PRO A 212 2.55 -17.43 -2.36
CA PRO A 212 3.12 -18.42 -3.27
C PRO A 212 3.19 -18.01 -4.75
N PRO A 213 2.20 -17.29 -5.32
CA PRO A 213 2.30 -16.79 -6.69
C PRO A 213 3.52 -15.88 -6.89
N GLU A 214 3.74 -14.92 -5.99
CA GLU A 214 4.83 -13.96 -6.02
C GLU A 214 6.19 -14.65 -5.84
N ALA A 215 6.26 -15.65 -4.95
CA ALA A 215 7.46 -16.48 -4.80
C ALA A 215 7.77 -17.28 -6.08
N LYS A 216 6.74 -17.84 -6.72
CA LYS A 216 6.90 -18.63 -7.94
C LYS A 216 7.36 -17.78 -9.12
N GLU A 217 6.86 -16.55 -9.23
CA GLU A 217 7.27 -15.62 -10.28
C GLU A 217 8.77 -15.35 -10.26
N LEU A 218 9.42 -15.32 -9.09
CA LEU A 218 10.87 -15.17 -8.98
C LEU A 218 11.65 -16.33 -9.64
N LEU A 219 11.09 -17.54 -9.69
CA LEU A 219 11.70 -18.69 -10.38
C LEU A 219 11.51 -18.64 -11.90
N GLU A 220 10.56 -17.83 -12.38
CA GLU A 220 10.19 -17.73 -13.80
C GLU A 220 10.82 -16.51 -14.48
N LEU A 221 11.60 -15.70 -13.75
CA LEU A 221 12.31 -14.54 -14.28
C LEU A 221 13.36 -14.96 -15.31
N LYS A 222 13.28 -14.41 -16.51
CA LYS A 222 14.27 -14.61 -17.57
C LYS A 222 15.51 -13.78 -17.25
N GLY A 223 16.69 -14.34 -17.51
CA GLY A 223 17.94 -13.61 -17.31
C GLY A 223 18.32 -13.38 -15.85
N VAL A 224 17.72 -14.14 -14.91
CA VAL A 224 17.98 -14.00 -13.47
C VAL A 224 18.28 -15.36 -12.85
N ASP A 225 19.41 -15.47 -12.15
CA ASP A 225 19.69 -16.59 -11.25
C ASP A 225 19.04 -16.29 -9.89
N THR A 226 17.90 -16.93 -9.59
CA THR A 226 17.21 -16.81 -8.30
C THR A 226 17.70 -17.88 -7.32
N LEU A 227 18.28 -17.45 -6.20
CA LEU A 227 19.02 -18.29 -5.27
C LEU A 227 18.56 -18.11 -3.83
N VAL A 228 18.68 -19.18 -3.05
CA VAL A 228 18.65 -19.18 -1.58
C VAL A 228 19.82 -20.04 -1.11
N LEU A 229 20.49 -19.65 -0.04
CA LEU A 229 21.56 -20.50 0.51
C LEU A 229 20.93 -21.78 1.08
N PRO A 230 21.46 -22.99 0.76
CA PRO A 230 20.90 -24.25 1.25
C PRO A 230 20.66 -24.28 2.75
N GLU A 231 21.63 -23.81 3.53
CA GLU A 231 21.54 -23.73 5.00
C GLU A 231 20.50 -22.72 5.51
N GLU A 232 20.16 -21.70 4.73
CA GLU A 232 19.14 -20.70 5.09
C GLU A 232 17.73 -21.10 4.61
N ALA A 233 17.62 -22.08 3.70
CA ALA A 233 16.36 -22.66 3.24
C ALA A 233 15.83 -23.77 4.16
N GLU A 234 16.69 -24.30 5.03
CA GLU A 234 16.31 -25.28 6.05
C GLU A 234 15.41 -24.64 7.12
N LEU A 235 14.43 -25.40 7.61
CA LEU A 235 13.60 -24.96 8.71
C LEU A 235 14.29 -25.26 10.04
N ASP A 236 14.38 -24.26 10.91
CA ASP A 236 14.81 -24.47 12.29
C ASP A 236 13.79 -25.35 13.07
N PRO A 237 14.18 -25.96 14.20
CA PRO A 237 13.29 -26.86 14.95
C PRO A 237 11.94 -26.25 15.35
N LEU A 238 11.90 -24.96 15.70
CA LEU A 238 10.64 -24.30 16.08
C LEU A 238 9.75 -24.08 14.85
N SER A 239 10.34 -23.73 13.72
CA SER A 239 9.61 -23.65 12.45
C SER A 239 9.07 -25.02 12.02
N GLN A 240 9.86 -26.09 12.13
CA GLN A 240 9.42 -27.45 11.82
C GLN A 240 8.22 -27.88 12.67
N GLU A 241 8.23 -27.62 13.98
CA GLU A 241 7.09 -27.86 14.87
C GLU A 241 5.83 -27.12 14.39
N SER A 242 5.99 -25.86 13.96
CA SER A 242 4.87 -25.03 13.50
C SER A 242 4.28 -25.48 12.16
N MET A 243 5.03 -26.22 11.34
CA MET A 243 4.57 -26.66 10.02
C MET A 243 3.36 -27.58 10.07
N ALA A 244 3.21 -28.38 11.13
CA ALA A 244 2.07 -29.28 11.29
C ALA A 244 0.72 -28.53 11.33
N ALA A 245 0.72 -27.29 11.85
CA ALA A 245 -0.45 -26.42 11.92
C ALA A 245 -0.46 -25.34 10.83
N ALA A 246 0.53 -25.32 9.94
CA ALA A 246 0.67 -24.26 8.95
C ALA A 246 -0.39 -24.37 7.85
N GLY A 247 -0.87 -23.21 7.39
CA GLY A 247 -1.77 -23.14 6.25
C GLY A 247 -1.07 -23.58 4.95
N ARG A 248 -1.87 -24.08 3.98
CA ARG A 248 -1.37 -24.53 2.67
C ARG A 248 -0.45 -23.53 1.96
N GLY A 249 -0.70 -22.23 2.11
CA GLY A 249 0.14 -21.19 1.52
C GLY A 249 1.56 -21.15 2.11
N VAL A 250 1.70 -21.34 3.43
CA VAL A 250 3.01 -21.38 4.10
C VAL A 250 3.79 -22.61 3.67
N VAL A 251 3.13 -23.78 3.64
CA VAL A 251 3.74 -25.03 3.14
C VAL A 251 4.28 -24.82 1.72
N ARG A 252 3.44 -24.25 0.84
CA ARG A 252 3.83 -24.01 -0.55
C ARG A 252 4.99 -23.02 -0.69
N ASN A 253 5.02 -21.97 0.13
CA ASN A 253 6.14 -21.03 0.15
C ASN A 253 7.46 -21.71 0.53
N VAL A 254 7.44 -22.54 1.58
CA VAL A 254 8.63 -23.29 2.00
C VAL A 254 9.13 -24.21 0.89
N GLU A 255 8.25 -24.93 0.22
CA GLU A 255 8.61 -25.77 -0.94
C GLU A 255 9.31 -24.97 -2.05
N ILE A 256 8.78 -23.78 -2.39
CA ILE A 256 9.35 -22.90 -3.41
C ILE A 256 10.72 -22.39 -2.98
N ILE A 257 10.89 -21.98 -1.72
CA ILE A 257 12.18 -21.51 -1.17
C ILE A 257 13.22 -22.64 -1.22
N GLN A 258 12.83 -23.87 -0.83
CA GLN A 258 13.70 -25.03 -0.88
C GLN A 258 14.04 -25.44 -2.32
N GLN A 259 13.15 -25.20 -3.28
CA GLN A 259 13.44 -25.35 -4.70
C GLN A 259 14.48 -24.30 -5.16
N MET A 260 14.34 -23.03 -4.77
CA MET A 260 15.33 -21.99 -5.08
C MET A 260 16.72 -22.34 -4.53
N ALA A 261 16.79 -23.02 -3.39
CA ALA A 261 18.05 -23.46 -2.79
C ALA A 261 18.77 -24.58 -3.57
N GLN A 262 18.07 -25.25 -4.48
CA GLN A 262 18.66 -26.26 -5.37
C GLN A 262 19.25 -25.64 -6.65
N ASN A 263 18.91 -24.37 -6.95
CA ASN A 263 19.43 -23.68 -8.12
C ASN A 263 20.93 -23.42 -7.97
N LYS A 264 21.65 -23.55 -9.08
CA LYS A 264 23.06 -23.17 -9.18
C LYS A 264 23.17 -21.94 -10.05
N PRO A 265 24.11 -21.01 -9.77
CA PRO A 265 24.39 -19.90 -10.68
C PRO A 265 24.69 -20.45 -12.08
N THR A 266 23.94 -19.97 -13.08
CA THR A 266 24.12 -20.35 -14.48
C THR A 266 24.89 -19.29 -15.26
N GLY A 267 25.22 -18.16 -14.63
CA GLY A 267 25.91 -17.04 -15.25
C GLY A 267 24.95 -16.09 -15.95
N GLN A 268 23.70 -16.03 -15.49
CA GLN A 268 22.73 -15.03 -15.96
C GLN A 268 23.23 -13.61 -15.67
N PRO A 269 22.78 -12.61 -16.44
CA PRO A 269 23.19 -11.21 -16.23
C PRO A 269 22.78 -10.65 -14.87
N HIS A 270 21.75 -11.21 -14.23
CA HIS A 270 21.30 -10.81 -12.90
C HIS A 270 21.29 -11.98 -11.93
N LYS A 271 21.47 -11.67 -10.65
CA LYS A 271 21.37 -12.61 -9.53
C LYS A 271 20.46 -12.03 -8.45
N LEU A 272 19.45 -12.80 -8.07
CA LEU A 272 18.54 -12.46 -6.98
C LEU A 272 18.74 -13.47 -5.86
N THR A 273 19.30 -13.04 -4.73
CA THR A 273 19.57 -13.92 -3.57
C THR A 273 18.64 -13.57 -2.42
N ILE A 274 17.80 -14.50 -1.99
CA ILE A 274 16.99 -14.33 -0.78
C ILE A 274 17.77 -14.91 0.40
N ARG A 275 17.96 -14.09 1.43
CA ARG A 275 18.68 -14.44 2.66
C ARG A 275 17.71 -14.53 3.82
N PHE A 276 17.77 -15.60 4.61
CA PHE A 276 16.93 -15.81 5.78
C PHE A 276 17.74 -15.76 7.07
N LEU A 277 17.04 -15.51 8.17
CA LEU A 277 17.65 -15.39 9.50
C LEU A 277 18.79 -14.37 9.53
N VAL A 278 18.65 -13.25 8.83
CA VAL A 278 19.62 -12.14 8.83
C VAL A 278 18.95 -10.80 9.09
N SER A 279 19.56 -9.97 9.93
CA SER A 279 19.09 -8.60 10.17
C SER A 279 20.21 -7.60 9.83
N PRO A 280 19.94 -6.51 9.12
CA PRO A 280 20.89 -5.41 9.05
C PRO A 280 21.06 -4.79 10.44
N VAL A 281 22.30 -4.50 10.81
CA VAL A 281 22.66 -3.84 12.08
C VAL A 281 23.39 -2.52 11.87
N GLU A 282 23.94 -2.28 10.69
CA GLU A 282 24.65 -1.05 10.31
C GLU A 282 24.72 -0.94 8.78
N ILE A 283 24.63 0.28 8.27
CA ILE A 283 24.85 0.62 6.86
C ILE A 283 26.10 1.51 6.79
N PHE A 284 27.04 1.14 5.93
CA PHE A 284 28.31 1.83 5.79
C PHE A 284 28.24 2.89 4.70
N GLY A 285 28.81 4.06 4.97
CA GLY A 285 28.89 5.18 4.03
C GLY A 285 30.33 5.49 3.61
N ASN A 286 30.49 6.05 2.42
CA ASN A 286 31.75 6.70 2.00
C ASN A 286 31.84 8.14 2.52
N GLU A 287 32.93 8.85 2.19
CA GLU A 287 33.13 10.25 2.59
C GLU A 287 32.07 11.21 1.99
N ALA A 288 31.42 10.84 0.89
CA ALA A 288 30.34 11.59 0.27
C ALA A 288 28.97 11.31 0.91
N GLY A 289 28.89 10.39 1.88
CA GLY A 289 27.64 10.01 2.54
C GLY A 289 26.77 9.05 1.71
N GLU A 290 27.35 8.34 0.74
CA GLU A 290 26.66 7.31 -0.06
C GLU A 290 26.89 5.92 0.52
N VAL A 291 25.88 5.05 0.43
CA VAL A 291 25.97 3.66 0.84
C VAL A 291 27.04 2.90 0.04
N VAL A 292 27.91 2.18 0.74
CA VAL A 292 28.95 1.31 0.14
C VAL A 292 29.01 -0.10 0.74
N GLY A 293 28.22 -0.35 1.78
CA GLY A 293 28.13 -1.67 2.38
C GLY A 293 27.10 -1.77 3.49
N MET A 294 26.92 -2.98 3.98
CA MET A 294 26.00 -3.29 5.06
C MET A 294 26.58 -4.38 5.95
N LYS A 295 26.35 -4.25 7.25
CA LYS A 295 26.61 -5.29 8.24
C LYS A 295 25.33 -6.02 8.59
N LEU A 296 25.36 -7.33 8.48
CA LEU A 296 24.30 -8.24 8.89
C LEU A 296 24.70 -8.97 10.16
N VAL A 297 23.70 -9.33 10.96
CA VAL A 297 23.81 -10.30 12.05
C VAL A 297 22.96 -11.52 11.73
N LYS A 298 23.48 -12.72 12.01
CA LYS A 298 22.70 -13.96 11.94
C LYS A 298 21.73 -14.03 13.12
N ASN A 299 20.52 -14.49 12.87
CA ASN A 299 19.47 -14.66 13.87
C ASN A 299 19.19 -16.13 14.14
N GLU A 300 18.76 -16.42 15.36
CA GLU A 300 18.06 -17.65 15.70
C GLU A 300 16.62 -17.30 16.09
N LEU A 301 15.68 -18.24 15.92
CA LEU A 301 14.31 -18.03 16.37
C LEU A 301 14.16 -18.43 17.83
N TYR A 302 13.34 -17.65 18.56
CA TYR A 302 12.81 -18.04 19.86
C TYR A 302 11.29 -17.89 19.87
N LYS A 303 10.63 -18.66 20.72
CA LYS A 303 9.18 -18.64 20.93
C LYS A 303 8.86 -17.68 22.08
N THR A 304 8.02 -16.68 21.84
CA THR A 304 7.52 -15.79 22.91
C THR A 304 6.53 -16.53 23.81
N GLU A 305 6.20 -15.94 24.96
CA GLU A 305 5.15 -16.46 25.86
C GLU A 305 3.80 -16.63 25.16
N SER A 306 3.49 -15.76 24.19
CA SER A 306 2.30 -15.85 23.33
C SER A 306 2.41 -16.88 22.20
N GLY A 307 3.49 -17.67 22.15
CA GLY A 307 3.73 -18.69 21.12
C GLY A 307 4.20 -18.15 19.77
N THR A 308 4.45 -16.84 19.64
CA THR A 308 4.91 -16.23 18.39
C THR A 308 6.41 -16.40 18.22
N LEU A 309 6.86 -16.79 17.01
CA LEU A 309 8.29 -16.87 16.72
C LEU A 309 8.88 -15.48 16.39
N ARG A 310 9.97 -15.14 17.08
CA ARG A 310 10.69 -13.87 16.95
C ARG A 310 12.18 -14.14 16.72
N PRO A 311 12.87 -13.26 15.96
CA PRO A 311 14.30 -13.39 15.77
C PRO A 311 15.06 -12.87 16.99
N LYS A 312 16.17 -13.53 17.31
CA LYS A 312 17.17 -13.12 18.30
C LYS A 312 18.53 -13.07 17.60
N ALA A 313 19.19 -11.92 17.67
CA ALA A 313 20.53 -11.74 17.11
C ALA A 313 21.54 -12.66 17.83
N THR A 314 22.46 -13.24 17.06
CA THR A 314 23.62 -14.00 17.54
C THR A 314 24.87 -13.11 17.53
N ASP A 315 26.02 -13.69 17.85
CA ASP A 315 27.32 -13.01 17.78
C ASP A 315 28.01 -13.16 16.41
N GLN A 316 27.31 -13.75 15.42
CA GLN A 316 27.85 -13.96 14.07
C GLN A 316 27.44 -12.81 13.15
N PHE A 317 28.45 -12.14 12.60
CA PHE A 317 28.28 -11.00 11.69
C PHE A 317 28.82 -11.31 10.30
N GLU A 318 28.22 -10.68 9.30
CA GLU A 318 28.64 -10.73 7.91
C GLU A 318 28.64 -9.30 7.36
N GLU A 319 29.72 -8.89 6.72
CA GLU A 319 29.79 -7.61 6.01
C GLU A 319 29.73 -7.87 4.52
N MET A 320 28.94 -7.09 3.81
CA MET A 320 28.75 -7.25 2.38
C MET A 320 28.74 -5.90 1.65
N PRO A 321 29.33 -5.83 0.45
CA PRO A 321 29.25 -4.64 -0.39
C PRO A 321 27.82 -4.50 -0.91
N ILE A 322 27.23 -3.33 -0.68
CA ILE A 322 25.88 -2.95 -1.08
C ILE A 322 25.95 -1.48 -1.44
N ASP A 323 25.32 -1.08 -2.53
CA ASP A 323 25.34 0.30 -3.02
C ASP A 323 23.98 0.98 -2.84
N LEU A 324 22.91 0.20 -2.83
CA LEU A 324 21.53 0.66 -2.64
C LEU A 324 20.80 -0.19 -1.62
N VAL A 325 19.95 0.43 -0.81
CA VAL A 325 19.11 -0.24 0.18
C VAL A 325 17.66 0.21 0.00
N PHE A 326 16.74 -0.75 -0.11
CA PHE A 326 15.30 -0.53 -0.13
C PHE A 326 14.66 -1.14 1.12
N ARG A 327 14.15 -0.31 2.02
CA ARG A 327 13.54 -0.74 3.29
C ARG A 327 12.08 -1.11 3.05
N SER A 328 11.78 -2.39 3.02
CA SER A 328 10.43 -2.96 2.90
C SER A 328 9.96 -3.60 4.21
N VAL A 329 10.12 -2.88 5.33
CA VAL A 329 9.83 -3.37 6.68
C VAL A 329 8.40 -3.08 7.16
N GLY A 330 7.54 -2.65 6.25
CA GLY A 330 6.10 -2.46 6.41
C GLY A 330 5.70 -0.99 6.36
N TYR A 331 4.52 -0.73 5.80
CA TYR A 331 3.96 0.62 5.73
C TYR A 331 3.56 1.14 7.13
N ARG A 332 3.20 2.42 7.21
CA ARG A 332 2.70 3.13 8.38
C ARG A 332 1.61 4.13 7.96
N GLY A 333 0.54 4.21 8.75
CA GLY A 333 -0.45 5.29 8.62
C GLY A 333 0.14 6.65 8.98
N VAL A 334 -0.54 7.71 8.52
CA VAL A 334 -0.27 9.10 8.89
C VAL A 334 -1.51 9.62 9.61
N PRO A 335 -1.36 10.38 10.71
CA PRO A 335 -2.50 10.93 11.43
C PRO A 335 -3.26 11.95 10.57
N VAL A 336 -4.59 11.95 10.70
CA VAL A 336 -5.44 13.04 10.21
C VAL A 336 -5.64 14.03 11.36
N PRO A 337 -5.41 15.34 11.16
CA PRO A 337 -5.63 16.34 12.22
C PRO A 337 -7.03 16.24 12.83
N GLY A 338 -7.08 16.11 14.16
CA GLY A 338 -8.34 15.98 14.91
C GLY A 338 -8.88 14.56 15.06
N VAL A 339 -8.20 13.54 14.54
CA VAL A 339 -8.62 12.13 14.65
C VAL A 339 -7.68 11.34 15.56
N PRO A 340 -8.19 10.59 16.57
CA PRO A 340 -7.37 9.77 17.46
C PRO A 340 -6.45 8.78 16.72
N PHE A 341 -5.15 8.83 17.03
CA PHE A 341 -4.14 8.06 16.32
C PHE A 341 -3.16 7.38 17.27
N ASN A 342 -2.76 6.16 16.93
CA ASN A 342 -1.72 5.42 17.65
C ASN A 342 -0.40 5.52 16.89
N ASP A 343 0.51 6.39 17.33
CA ASP A 343 1.79 6.59 16.64
C ASP A 343 2.67 5.35 16.58
N ARG A 344 2.59 4.49 17.60
CA ARG A 344 3.40 3.28 17.69
C ARG A 344 2.96 2.25 16.66
N TRP A 345 1.67 2.12 16.43
CA TRP A 345 1.12 1.13 15.50
C TRP A 345 0.91 1.69 14.10
N GLY A 346 0.75 3.01 13.99
CA GLY A 346 0.48 3.72 12.73
C GLY A 346 -0.94 3.51 12.23
N VAL A 347 -1.93 3.55 13.13
CA VAL A 347 -3.35 3.31 12.85
C VAL A 347 -4.23 4.31 13.60
N ILE A 348 -5.43 4.58 13.08
CA ILE A 348 -6.47 5.29 13.81
C ILE A 348 -6.97 4.40 14.95
N MET A 349 -7.04 4.94 16.16
CA MET A 349 -7.54 4.19 17.32
C MET A 349 -9.01 3.83 17.12
N ASN A 350 -9.33 2.55 17.22
CA ASN A 350 -10.69 2.07 16.94
C ASN A 350 -11.04 0.80 17.69
N GLN A 351 -12.35 0.55 17.79
CA GLN A 351 -12.94 -0.73 18.19
C GLN A 351 -13.88 -1.21 17.08
N GLU A 352 -13.52 -2.30 16.40
CA GLU A 352 -14.29 -2.89 15.30
C GLU A 352 -14.64 -1.89 14.19
N GLY A 353 -13.81 -0.85 14.02
CA GLY A 353 -14.00 0.20 13.02
C GLY A 353 -14.70 1.46 13.52
N ARG A 354 -15.25 1.50 14.74
CA ARG A 354 -15.66 2.76 15.40
C ARG A 354 -14.42 3.47 15.94
N VAL A 355 -14.20 4.73 15.60
CA VAL A 355 -13.07 5.50 16.14
C VAL A 355 -13.27 5.69 17.64
N ILE A 356 -12.19 5.55 18.42
CA ILE A 356 -12.21 5.73 19.88
C ILE A 356 -11.13 6.72 20.31
N GLU A 357 -11.41 7.47 21.37
CA GLU A 357 -10.44 8.31 22.04
C GLU A 357 -9.30 7.49 22.64
N VAL A 358 -8.06 8.02 22.58
CA VAL A 358 -6.87 7.28 22.99
C VAL A 358 -6.87 6.99 24.49
N GLU A 359 -7.32 7.94 25.31
CA GLU A 359 -7.24 7.85 26.77
C GLU A 359 -8.47 7.17 27.39
N SER A 360 -9.68 7.60 27.01
CA SER A 360 -10.93 7.09 27.60
C SER A 360 -11.40 5.78 26.95
N GLY A 361 -11.00 5.52 25.70
CA GLY A 361 -11.56 4.42 24.90
C GLY A 361 -13.02 4.63 24.51
N GLU A 362 -13.59 5.82 24.75
CA GLU A 362 -14.95 6.15 24.35
C GLU A 362 -15.03 6.37 22.84
N GLN A 363 -16.16 5.99 22.25
CA GLN A 363 -16.40 6.19 20.82
C GLN A 363 -16.46 7.68 20.46
N VAL A 364 -15.75 8.06 19.40
CA VAL A 364 -15.95 9.34 18.71
C VAL A 364 -17.17 9.19 17.80
N ILE A 365 -18.28 9.81 18.17
CA ILE A 365 -19.58 9.65 17.50
C ILE A 365 -19.48 10.06 16.03
N GLY A 366 -19.98 9.18 15.15
CA GLY A 366 -20.01 9.38 13.71
C GLY A 366 -18.68 9.24 12.98
N GLU A 367 -17.58 8.92 13.67
CA GLU A 367 -16.28 8.67 13.06
C GLU A 367 -15.94 7.17 13.04
N TYR A 368 -15.51 6.70 11.87
CA TYR A 368 -15.23 5.30 11.61
C TYR A 368 -13.93 5.14 10.82
N THR A 369 -13.40 3.93 10.76
CA THR A 369 -12.20 3.60 10.00
C THR A 369 -12.31 2.22 9.37
N ALA A 370 -11.67 2.00 8.22
CA ALA A 370 -11.57 0.71 7.57
C ALA A 370 -10.27 0.56 6.76
N GLY A 371 -9.88 -0.67 6.46
CA GLY A 371 -8.69 -0.98 5.69
C GLY A 371 -7.41 -0.90 6.51
N TRP A 372 -6.31 -0.52 5.86
CA TRP A 372 -4.99 -0.50 6.51
C TRP A 372 -4.87 0.54 7.62
N ILE A 373 -5.56 1.68 7.53
CA ILE A 373 -5.55 2.67 8.61
C ILE A 373 -6.30 2.19 9.87
N LYS A 374 -7.16 1.17 9.75
CA LYS A 374 -7.84 0.48 10.86
C LYS A 374 -7.00 -0.66 11.44
N ARG A 375 -6.52 -1.57 10.57
CA ARG A 375 -5.94 -2.87 10.97
C ARG A 375 -4.41 -2.93 10.93
N GLY A 376 -3.78 -1.88 10.40
CA GLY A 376 -2.39 -1.90 9.98
C GLY A 376 -2.20 -2.48 8.57
N PRO A 377 -1.04 -2.23 7.94
CA PRO A 377 -0.81 -2.52 6.53
C PRO A 377 -0.40 -3.98 6.29
N SER A 378 -1.38 -4.85 6.41
CA SER A 378 -1.23 -6.27 6.11
C SER A 378 -2.43 -6.80 5.33
N GLY A 379 -2.18 -7.86 4.57
CA GLY A 379 -3.18 -8.49 3.71
C GLY A 379 -3.25 -7.89 2.30
N VAL A 380 -3.83 -8.67 1.39
CA VAL A 380 -4.04 -8.31 -0.03
C VAL A 380 -5.32 -7.48 -0.20
N ILE A 381 -5.55 -6.94 -1.41
CA ILE A 381 -6.74 -6.12 -1.74
C ILE A 381 -8.04 -6.74 -1.21
N GLY A 382 -8.25 -8.04 -1.45
CA GLY A 382 -9.46 -8.75 -1.04
C GLY A 382 -9.68 -8.83 0.47
N THR A 383 -8.64 -8.68 1.29
CA THR A 383 -8.78 -8.67 2.76
C THR A 383 -9.49 -7.42 3.29
N ASN A 384 -9.47 -6.32 2.52
CA ASN A 384 -10.14 -5.08 2.88
C ASN A 384 -11.66 -5.17 2.74
N LYS A 385 -12.18 -6.14 1.97
CA LYS A 385 -13.63 -6.29 1.78
C LYS A 385 -14.37 -6.72 3.05
N PRO A 386 -14.06 -7.86 3.69
CA PRO A 386 -14.73 -8.25 4.93
C PRO A 386 -14.53 -7.23 6.04
N ASP A 387 -13.36 -6.60 6.10
CA ASP A 387 -13.04 -5.55 7.07
C ASP A 387 -13.90 -4.28 6.90
N ALA A 388 -14.04 -3.78 5.67
CA ALA A 388 -14.92 -2.65 5.38
C ALA A 388 -16.40 -3.01 5.66
N VAL A 389 -16.80 -4.26 5.41
CA VAL A 389 -18.15 -4.73 5.73
C VAL A 389 -18.40 -4.71 7.24
N GLU A 390 -17.45 -5.16 8.07
CA GLU A 390 -17.56 -5.09 9.53
C GLU A 390 -17.75 -3.65 10.01
N THR A 391 -16.92 -2.71 9.53
CA THR A 391 -17.07 -1.29 9.87
C THR A 391 -18.46 -0.77 9.49
N VAL A 392 -18.94 -1.06 8.28
CA VAL A 392 -20.26 -0.57 7.84
C VAL A 392 -21.41 -1.22 8.62
N VAL A 393 -21.29 -2.48 9.06
CA VAL A 393 -22.30 -3.09 9.95
C VAL A 393 -22.45 -2.26 11.23
N HIS A 394 -21.34 -1.88 11.86
CA HIS A 394 -21.36 -1.04 13.04
C HIS A 394 -21.84 0.39 12.77
N MET A 395 -21.52 0.97 11.60
CA MET A 395 -22.10 2.24 11.18
C MET A 395 -23.63 2.19 11.12
N LEU A 396 -24.20 1.10 10.59
CA LEU A 396 -25.65 0.94 10.46
C LEU A 396 -26.35 0.67 11.80
N GLU A 397 -25.71 -0.06 12.71
CA GLU A 397 -26.17 -0.19 14.10
C GLU A 397 -26.25 1.17 14.79
N ASP A 398 -25.24 2.02 14.58
CA ASP A 398 -25.20 3.34 15.19
C ASP A 398 -26.27 4.28 14.60
N VAL A 399 -26.60 4.16 13.31
CA VAL A 399 -27.76 4.86 12.71
C VAL A 399 -29.06 4.45 13.40
N GLN A 400 -29.27 3.16 13.67
CA GLN A 400 -30.47 2.67 14.36
C GLN A 400 -30.54 3.14 15.82
N ALA A 401 -29.39 3.32 16.44
CA ALA A 401 -29.26 3.79 17.81
C ALA A 401 -29.21 5.32 17.95
N ASP A 402 -29.35 6.07 16.84
CA ASP A 402 -29.18 7.53 16.78
C ASP A 402 -27.82 8.02 17.33
N LYS A 403 -26.77 7.20 17.14
CA LYS A 403 -25.38 7.49 17.49
C LYS A 403 -24.61 7.99 16.26
N VAL A 404 -25.15 9.00 15.61
CA VAL A 404 -24.58 9.63 14.43
C VAL A 404 -24.40 11.13 14.66
N LEU A 405 -23.67 11.80 13.78
CA LEU A 405 -23.62 13.25 13.78
C LEU A 405 -24.95 13.82 13.30
N HIS A 406 -25.29 15.03 13.76
CA HIS A 406 -26.44 15.80 13.31
C HIS A 406 -25.94 17.03 12.55
N PRO A 407 -25.56 16.88 11.28
CA PRO A 407 -25.01 17.97 10.47
C PRO A 407 -25.99 19.15 10.36
N ALA A 408 -25.45 20.37 10.38
CA ALA A 408 -26.23 21.59 10.21
C ALA A 408 -26.71 21.77 8.76
N HIS A 409 -25.97 21.19 7.80
CA HIS A 409 -26.18 21.32 6.36
C HIS A 409 -26.17 19.93 5.68
N PRO A 410 -27.13 19.05 5.99
CA PRO A 410 -27.16 17.67 5.47
C PRO A 410 -27.41 17.58 3.95
N GLU A 411 -27.76 18.68 3.29
CA GLU A 411 -28.08 18.68 1.86
C GLU A 411 -26.84 18.40 1.00
N ALA A 412 -26.99 17.53 0.00
CA ALA A 412 -25.90 17.16 -0.90
C ALA A 412 -25.30 18.37 -1.63
N ASP A 413 -26.15 19.30 -2.07
CA ASP A 413 -25.76 20.50 -2.80
C ASP A 413 -25.03 21.50 -1.89
N ALA A 414 -25.37 21.55 -0.59
CA ALA A 414 -24.67 22.38 0.38
C ALA A 414 -23.24 21.89 0.60
N ALA A 415 -23.06 20.57 0.73
CA ALA A 415 -21.73 19.97 0.83
C ALA A 415 -20.88 20.24 -0.43
N GLU A 416 -21.46 20.10 -1.62
CA GLU A 416 -20.74 20.35 -2.88
C GLU A 416 -20.37 21.83 -3.06
N ALA A 417 -21.26 22.76 -2.72
CA ALA A 417 -20.96 24.19 -2.74
C ALA A 417 -19.81 24.54 -1.79
N PHE A 418 -19.82 23.97 -0.58
CA PHE A 418 -18.73 24.15 0.39
C PHE A 418 -17.40 23.58 -0.12
N ILE A 419 -17.40 22.38 -0.70
CA ILE A 419 -16.19 21.77 -1.27
C ILE A 419 -15.67 22.62 -2.44
N ALA A 420 -16.55 23.12 -3.31
CA ALA A 420 -16.18 23.99 -4.43
C ALA A 420 -15.58 25.33 -3.98
N GLU A 421 -16.02 25.86 -2.83
CA GLU A 421 -15.44 27.06 -2.22
C GLU A 421 -14.02 26.78 -1.71
N LYS A 422 -13.83 25.65 -1.01
CA LYS A 422 -12.56 25.27 -0.38
C LYS A 422 -11.52 24.83 -1.38
N GLN A 423 -11.93 24.07 -2.39
CA GLN A 423 -11.06 23.48 -3.39
C GLN A 423 -11.72 23.58 -4.77
N PRO A 424 -11.65 24.75 -5.43
CA PRO A 424 -12.35 25.00 -6.70
C PRO A 424 -11.86 24.11 -7.85
N ARG A 425 -10.69 23.48 -7.70
CA ARG A 425 -10.11 22.53 -8.67
C ARG A 425 -10.34 21.06 -8.29
N PHE A 426 -11.32 20.76 -7.42
CA PHE A 426 -11.69 19.37 -7.12
C PHE A 426 -12.04 18.61 -8.40
N VAL A 427 -11.83 17.30 -8.47
CA VAL A 427 -12.06 16.46 -9.64
C VAL A 427 -13.26 15.56 -9.41
N THR A 428 -14.26 15.61 -10.30
CA THR A 428 -15.42 14.70 -10.23
C THR A 428 -15.07 13.32 -10.79
N TYR A 429 -15.93 12.32 -10.56
CA TYR A 429 -15.69 11.00 -11.15
C TYR A 429 -15.74 11.04 -12.69
N ASP A 430 -16.60 11.87 -13.27
CA ASP A 430 -16.66 12.06 -14.73
C ASP A 430 -15.42 12.74 -15.29
N ASP A 431 -14.82 13.66 -14.52
CA ASP A 431 -13.52 14.25 -14.87
C ASP A 431 -12.40 13.19 -14.82
N TRP A 432 -12.38 12.35 -13.77
CA TRP A 432 -11.47 11.19 -13.72
C TRP A 432 -11.62 10.28 -14.94
N LEU A 433 -12.84 9.99 -15.39
CA LEU A 433 -13.06 9.13 -16.57
C LEU A 433 -12.48 9.73 -17.85
N LYS A 434 -12.41 11.06 -18.00
CA LYS A 434 -11.73 11.72 -19.12
C LYS A 434 -10.21 11.54 -19.05
N ILE A 435 -9.63 11.67 -17.84
CA ILE A 435 -8.21 11.39 -17.60
C ILE A 435 -7.91 9.93 -17.97
N ASP A 436 -8.71 8.99 -17.46
CA ASP A 436 -8.57 7.56 -17.74
C ASP A 436 -8.63 7.23 -19.23
N GLU A 437 -9.58 7.83 -19.96
CA GLU A 437 -9.72 7.64 -21.41
C GLU A 437 -8.45 8.07 -22.16
N ILE A 438 -7.86 9.21 -21.80
CA ILE A 438 -6.65 9.73 -22.45
C ILE A 438 -5.44 8.86 -22.10
N GLU A 439 -5.27 8.45 -20.84
CA GLU A 439 -4.20 7.53 -20.45
C GLU A 439 -4.26 6.21 -21.22
N VAL A 440 -5.46 5.63 -21.35
CA VAL A 440 -5.70 4.38 -22.08
C VAL A 440 -5.47 4.56 -23.58
N ALA A 441 -5.88 5.70 -24.16
CA ALA A 441 -5.63 6.02 -25.57
C ALA A 441 -4.13 6.10 -25.87
N LYS A 442 -3.37 6.85 -25.05
CA LYS A 442 -1.90 6.91 -25.15
C LYS A 442 -1.25 5.54 -25.00
N GLY A 443 -1.74 4.72 -24.07
CA GLY A 443 -1.28 3.34 -23.91
C GLY A 443 -1.47 2.51 -25.17
N ARG A 444 -2.66 2.56 -25.77
CA ARG A 444 -2.99 1.82 -26.99
C ARG A 444 -2.06 2.16 -28.15
N GLU A 445 -1.68 3.43 -28.31
CA GLU A 445 -0.73 3.88 -29.34
C GLU A 445 0.66 3.26 -29.17
N GLN A 446 1.03 2.88 -27.95
CA GLN A 446 2.33 2.30 -27.59
C GLN A 446 2.28 0.79 -27.30
N GLY A 447 1.13 0.13 -27.47
CA GLY A 447 0.97 -1.29 -27.11
C GLY A 447 0.89 -1.58 -25.61
N ARG A 448 0.61 -0.57 -24.79
CA ARG A 448 0.53 -0.64 -23.31
C ARG A 448 -0.92 -0.55 -22.83
N PRO A 449 -1.24 -1.02 -21.60
CA PRO A 449 -2.58 -0.87 -21.02
C PRO A 449 -3.00 0.60 -20.84
N ARG A 450 -2.04 1.46 -20.49
CA ARG A 450 -2.18 2.92 -20.35
C ARG A 450 -0.80 3.57 -20.25
N VAL A 451 -0.73 4.88 -20.52
CA VAL A 451 0.38 5.74 -20.10
C VAL A 451 -0.17 6.73 -19.09
N LYS A 452 0.32 6.68 -17.86
CA LYS A 452 -0.21 7.48 -16.75
C LYS A 452 0.20 8.94 -16.91
N PHE A 453 -0.71 9.86 -16.61
CA PHE A 453 -0.27 11.18 -16.15
C PHE A 453 0.38 11.00 -14.79
N THR A 454 1.53 11.66 -14.59
CA THR A 454 2.28 11.58 -13.34
C THR A 454 2.37 12.94 -12.64
N ASP A 455 1.87 14.00 -13.28
CA ASP A 455 1.85 15.36 -12.74
C ASP A 455 0.40 15.80 -12.47
N VAL A 456 0.15 16.41 -11.31
CA VAL A 456 -1.20 16.84 -10.92
C VAL A 456 -1.71 17.97 -11.81
N GLU A 457 -0.86 18.94 -12.17
CA GLU A 457 -1.29 20.07 -13.01
C GLU A 457 -1.59 19.61 -14.43
N GLU A 458 -0.87 18.60 -14.96
CA GLU A 458 -1.26 17.95 -16.22
C GLU A 458 -2.63 17.26 -16.15
N MET A 459 -2.91 16.54 -15.05
CA MET A 459 -4.22 15.90 -14.83
C MET A 459 -5.34 16.93 -14.79
N LEU A 460 -5.14 18.06 -14.09
CA LEU A 460 -6.11 19.14 -13.96
C LEU A 460 -6.33 19.86 -15.31
N ALA A 461 -5.26 20.16 -16.04
CA ALA A 461 -5.34 20.80 -17.35
C ALA A 461 -6.17 20.00 -18.36
N VAL A 462 -6.06 18.66 -18.33
CA VAL A 462 -6.83 17.74 -19.18
C VAL A 462 -8.34 17.87 -18.96
N VAL A 463 -8.76 18.18 -17.73
CA VAL A 463 -10.17 18.33 -17.36
C VAL A 463 -10.60 19.80 -17.26
N GLY A 464 -9.73 20.73 -17.68
CA GLY A 464 -9.99 22.16 -17.76
C GLY A 464 -10.02 22.86 -16.41
N LYS A 465 -9.18 22.43 -15.45
CA LYS A 465 -9.08 22.98 -14.09
C LYS A 465 -7.73 23.63 -13.81
#